data_AF-A0A2H6AXL6-F1
#
_entry.id   AF-A0A2H6AXL6-F1
#
_cell.length_a   1.000
_cell.length_b   1.000
_cell.length_c   1.000
_cell.angle_alpha   90.00
_cell.angle_beta   90.00
_cell.angle_gamma   90.00
#
_symmetry.space_group_name_H-M   'P 1'
#
loop_
_entity.id
_entity.type
_entity.pdbx_description
1 polymer ?
#
loop_
_entity_poly.entity_id
_entity_poly.type
_entity_poly.pdbx_seq_one_letter_code
_entity_poly.pdbx_strand_id
1 'polypeptide(L)'
;MGGLGNLATLGLNLALQETARRRSASRLAGEERARRRELVARFAEQQRRSEELLRERLARARARAGAAGVASGASFDAILRGLEREADEQQRLDSAAFAAGLEALRTRMARARERNLLETADRLAGLGRSGLRGLTGWRRDLLE
;
A
#
# COMPACT_ATOMS: atom_id res chain seq x y z
N MET A 1 35.00 -8.39 -38.92
CA MET A 1 33.54 -8.61 -39.08
C MET A 1 32.87 -8.80 -37.72
N GLY A 2 32.70 -7.76 -36.89
CA GLY A 2 32.23 -7.94 -35.49
C GLY A 2 31.18 -6.95 -34.96
N GLY A 3 30.78 -5.93 -35.72
CA GLY A 3 29.92 -4.85 -35.22
C GLY A 3 28.41 -5.18 -35.13
N LEU A 4 27.91 -6.08 -35.98
CA LEU A 4 26.46 -6.33 -36.10
C LEU A 4 25.90 -7.24 -35.01
N GLY A 5 26.68 -8.21 -34.52
CA GLY A 5 26.26 -9.09 -33.42
C GLY A 5 26.08 -8.35 -32.09
N ASN A 6 26.80 -7.24 -31.89
CA ASN A 6 26.78 -6.49 -30.63
C ASN A 6 25.51 -5.64 -30.47
N LEU A 7 24.99 -5.06 -31.58
CA LEU A 7 23.75 -4.27 -31.57
C LEU A 7 22.49 -5.14 -31.39
N ALA A 8 22.44 -6.30 -32.04
CA ALA A 8 21.34 -7.24 -31.87
C ALA A 8 21.24 -7.76 -30.42
N THR A 9 22.40 -8.03 -29.80
CA THR A 9 22.49 -8.48 -28.41
C THR A 9 22.12 -7.36 -27.42
N LEU A 10 22.50 -6.11 -27.70
CA LEU A 10 22.08 -4.93 -26.92
C LEU A 10 20.58 -4.69 -27.00
N GLY A 11 19.99 -4.76 -28.20
CA GLY A 11 18.55 -4.59 -28.40
C GLY A 11 17.71 -5.67 -27.70
N LEU A 12 18.16 -6.93 -27.75
CA LEU A 12 17.50 -8.04 -27.05
C LEU A 12 17.57 -7.88 -25.52
N ASN A 13 18.73 -7.50 -24.97
CA ASN A 13 18.88 -7.25 -23.54
C ASN A 13 17.99 -6.09 -23.08
N LEU A 14 17.89 -5.02 -23.87
CA LEU A 14 17.04 -3.87 -23.56
C LEU A 14 15.55 -4.28 -23.54
N ALA A 15 15.11 -5.07 -24.52
CA ALA A 15 13.73 -5.56 -24.60
C ALA A 15 13.36 -6.52 -23.44
N LEU A 16 14.28 -7.41 -23.06
CA LEU A 16 14.11 -8.29 -21.90
C LEU A 16 14.05 -7.49 -20.59
N GLN A 17 14.84 -6.42 -20.47
CA GLN A 17 14.84 -5.55 -19.31
C GLN A 17 13.55 -4.73 -19.22
N GLU A 18 13.06 -4.20 -20.34
CA GLU A 18 11.80 -3.47 -20.42
C GLU A 18 10.59 -4.37 -20.09
N THR A 19 10.58 -5.62 -20.58
CA THR A 19 9.54 -6.58 -20.23
C THR A 19 9.59 -7.01 -18.76
N ALA A 20 10.79 -7.17 -18.18
CA ALA A 20 10.97 -7.43 -16.75
C ALA A 20 10.46 -6.26 -15.89
N ARG A 21 10.72 -5.01 -16.31
CA ARG A 21 10.20 -3.79 -15.65
C ARG A 21 8.68 -3.71 -15.70
N ARG A 22 8.08 -3.94 -16.86
CA ARG A 22 6.61 -3.93 -16.99
C ARG A 22 5.96 -4.98 -16.10
N ARG A 23 6.56 -6.16 -15.98
CA ARG A 23 6.09 -7.24 -15.08
C ARG A 23 6.24 -6.88 -13.61
N SER A 24 7.34 -6.25 -13.20
CA SER A 24 7.52 -5.84 -11.79
C SER A 24 6.58 -4.70 -11.42
N ALA A 25 6.40 -3.72 -12.31
CA ALA A 25 5.45 -2.62 -12.12
C ALA A 25 3.99 -3.12 -12.04
N SER A 26 3.60 -4.08 -12.89
CA SER A 26 2.23 -4.62 -12.86
C SER A 26 1.96 -5.44 -11.60
N ARG A 27 2.95 -6.21 -11.11
CA ARG A 27 2.86 -6.92 -9.82
C ARG A 27 2.68 -5.95 -8.65
N LEU A 28 3.51 -4.91 -8.56
CA LEU A 28 3.41 -3.88 -7.53
C LEU A 28 2.04 -3.18 -7.56
N ALA A 29 1.54 -2.83 -8.75
CA ALA A 29 0.22 -2.23 -8.90
C ALA A 29 -0.92 -3.19 -8.48
N GLY A 30 -0.77 -4.49 -8.77
CA GLY A 30 -1.71 -5.53 -8.33
C GLY A 30 -1.75 -5.66 -6.81
N GLU A 31 -0.58 -5.74 -6.17
CA GLU A 31 -0.44 -5.81 -4.71
C GLU A 31 -1.00 -4.57 -4.03
N GLU A 32 -0.72 -3.37 -4.55
CA GLU A 32 -1.28 -2.11 -4.03
C GLU A 32 -2.80 -2.12 -4.07
N ARG A 33 -3.40 -2.54 -5.19
CA ARG A 33 -4.86 -2.65 -5.32
C ARG A 33 -5.44 -3.66 -4.34
N ALA A 34 -4.81 -4.83 -4.20
CA ALA A 34 -5.25 -5.86 -3.28
C ALA A 34 -5.23 -5.36 -1.82
N ARG A 35 -4.12 -4.73 -1.41
CA ARG A 35 -3.97 -4.16 -0.06
C ARG A 35 -4.94 -3.01 0.21
N ARG A 36 -5.16 -2.14 -0.77
CA ARG A 36 -6.14 -1.07 -0.65
C ARG A 36 -7.57 -1.61 -0.52
N ARG A 37 -7.93 -2.62 -1.32
CA ARG A 37 -9.23 -3.30 -1.21
C ARG A 37 -9.40 -3.97 0.16
N GLU A 38 -8.37 -4.63 0.65
CA GLU A 38 -8.36 -5.23 1.99
C GLU A 38 -8.60 -4.19 3.10
N LEU A 39 -7.88 -3.05 3.06
CA LEU A 39 -8.08 -1.96 4.02
C LEU A 39 -9.52 -1.41 3.98
N VAL A 40 -10.05 -1.17 2.78
CA VAL A 40 -11.43 -0.69 2.61
C VAL A 40 -12.44 -1.71 3.14
N ALA A 41 -12.25 -2.99 2.84
CA ALA A 41 -13.16 -4.04 3.29
C ALA A 41 -13.17 -4.17 4.82
N ARG A 42 -11.99 -4.15 5.45
CA ARG A 42 -11.85 -4.16 6.92
C ARG A 42 -12.52 -2.95 7.56
N PHE A 43 -12.30 -1.76 7.01
CA PHE A 43 -12.93 -0.54 7.51
C PHE A 43 -14.46 -0.57 7.39
N ALA A 44 -14.99 -1.04 6.25
CA ALA A 44 -16.42 -1.20 6.05
C ALA A 44 -17.03 -2.25 6.99
N GLU A 45 -16.32 -3.35 7.25
CA GLU A 45 -16.75 -4.34 8.24
C GLU A 45 -16.74 -3.78 9.67
N GLN A 46 -15.70 -3.04 10.03
CA GLN A 46 -15.62 -2.38 11.34
C GLN A 46 -16.75 -1.37 11.53
N GLN A 47 -17.05 -0.54 10.52
CA GLN A 47 -18.17 0.40 10.59
C GLN A 47 -19.51 -0.31 10.81
N ARG A 48 -19.79 -1.38 10.05
CA ARG A 48 -21.02 -2.17 10.24
C ARG A 48 -21.14 -2.73 11.65
N ARG A 49 -20.06 -3.31 12.18
CA ARG A 49 -20.04 -3.85 13.55
C ARG A 49 -20.26 -2.74 14.59
N SER A 50 -19.65 -1.57 14.42
CA SER A 50 -19.83 -0.43 15.31
C SER A 50 -21.27 0.10 15.29
N GLU A 51 -21.88 0.20 14.11
CA GLU A 51 -23.28 0.60 13.96
C GLU A 51 -24.24 -0.41 14.61
N GLU A 52 -24.01 -1.70 14.42
CA GLU A 52 -24.80 -2.77 15.04
C GLU A 52 -24.70 -2.70 16.57
N LEU A 53 -23.48 -2.56 17.11
CA LEU A 53 -23.26 -2.42 18.54
C LEU A 53 -23.94 -1.16 19.12
N LEU A 54 -23.90 -0.04 18.40
CA LEU A 54 -24.60 1.18 18.81
C LEU A 54 -26.12 0.95 18.86
N ARG A 55 -26.69 0.35 17.80
CA ARG A 55 -28.12 0.02 17.74
C ARG A 55 -28.54 -0.89 18.89
N GLU A 56 -27.76 -1.92 19.18
CA GLU A 56 -28.01 -2.79 20.32
C GLU A 56 -27.95 -2.05 21.66
N ARG A 57 -26.95 -1.18 21.85
CA ARG A 57 -26.81 -0.39 23.09
C ARG A 57 -28.00 0.55 23.28
N LEU A 58 -28.43 1.26 22.23
CA LEU A 58 -29.60 2.14 22.27
C LEU A 58 -30.89 1.34 22.54
N ALA A 59 -31.07 0.19 21.88
CA ALA A 59 -32.22 -0.69 22.11
C ALA A 59 -32.25 -1.21 23.56
N ARG A 60 -31.11 -1.64 24.10
CA ARG A 60 -31.00 -2.08 25.51
C ARG A 60 -31.26 -0.93 26.48
N ALA A 61 -30.76 0.28 26.20
CA ALA A 61 -31.00 1.45 27.03
C ALA A 61 -32.50 1.80 27.06
N ARG A 62 -33.16 1.79 25.90
CA ARG A 62 -34.62 1.99 25.78
C ARG A 62 -35.42 0.91 26.49
N ALA A 63 -35.06 -0.36 26.33
CA ALA A 63 -35.75 -1.47 27.00
C ALA A 63 -35.64 -1.38 28.53
N ARG A 64 -34.45 -1.06 29.06
CA ARG A 64 -34.25 -0.85 30.51
C ARG A 64 -35.03 0.35 31.03
N ALA A 65 -35.01 1.47 30.32
CA ALA A 65 -35.77 2.65 30.72
C ALA A 65 -37.29 2.39 30.67
N GLY A 66 -37.76 1.64 29.68
CA GLY A 66 -39.15 1.17 29.59
C GLY A 66 -39.55 0.29 30.76
N ALA A 67 -38.72 -0.69 31.12
CA ALA A 67 -38.97 -1.57 32.27
C ALA A 67 -38.96 -0.82 33.61
N ALA A 68 -38.15 0.24 33.73
CA ALA A 68 -38.08 1.08 34.92
C ALA A 68 -39.12 2.22 34.95
N GLY A 69 -39.95 2.37 33.91
CA GLY A 69 -40.94 3.45 33.79
C GLY A 69 -40.34 4.84 33.56
N VAL A 70 -39.05 4.93 33.22
CA VAL A 70 -38.28 6.18 33.06
C VAL A 70 -37.94 6.46 31.59
N ALA A 71 -38.68 5.83 30.66
CA ALA A 71 -38.43 5.90 29.21
C ALA A 71 -38.60 7.31 28.60
N SER A 72 -39.17 8.25 29.34
CA SER A 72 -39.38 9.64 28.90
C SER A 72 -38.82 10.61 29.94
N GLY A 73 -37.80 11.37 29.58
CA GLY A 73 -37.23 12.41 30.44
C GLY A 73 -35.89 12.95 29.92
N ALA A 74 -35.58 14.20 30.27
CA ALA A 74 -34.36 14.88 29.83
C ALA A 74 -33.06 14.14 30.24
N SER A 75 -33.07 13.43 31.37
CA SER A 75 -31.96 12.60 31.84
C SER A 75 -31.74 11.37 30.95
N PHE A 76 -32.81 10.71 30.53
CA PHE A 76 -32.74 9.57 29.61
C PHE A 76 -32.28 10.01 28.21
N ASP A 77 -32.79 11.13 27.70
CA ASP A 77 -32.34 11.70 26.43
C ASP A 77 -30.87 12.13 26.46
N ALA A 78 -30.36 12.57 27.63
CA ALA A 78 -28.94 12.87 27.79
C ALA A 78 -28.07 11.61 27.71
N ILE A 79 -28.54 10.48 28.26
CA ILE A 79 -27.85 9.18 28.15
C ILE A 79 -27.79 8.72 26.69
N LEU A 80 -28.92 8.78 25.97
CA LEU A 80 -28.95 8.39 24.55
C LEU A 80 -28.02 9.26 23.70
N ARG A 81 -28.08 10.59 23.89
CA ARG A 81 -27.16 11.52 23.22
C ARG A 81 -25.70 11.31 23.60
N GLY A 82 -25.42 10.88 24.83
CA GLY A 82 -24.08 10.49 25.26
C GLY A 82 -23.56 9.28 24.49
N LEU A 83 -24.36 8.23 24.37
CA LEU A 83 -24.02 7.03 23.59
C LEU A 83 -23.79 7.33 22.11
N GLU A 84 -24.60 8.21 21.53
CA GLU A 84 -24.42 8.68 20.14
C GLU A 84 -23.11 9.46 19.98
N ARG A 85 -22.81 10.40 20.88
CA ARG A 85 -21.55 11.17 20.85
C ARG A 85 -20.31 10.29 21.01
N GLU A 86 -20.36 9.31 21.90
CA GLU A 86 -19.26 8.34 22.07
C GLU A 86 -19.04 7.55 20.78
N ALA A 87 -20.11 7.14 20.10
CA ALA A 87 -20.01 6.45 18.82
C ALA A 87 -19.48 7.35 17.70
N ASP A 88 -19.92 8.61 17.64
CA ASP A 88 -19.42 9.59 16.68
C ASP A 88 -17.91 9.82 16.87
N GLU A 89 -17.46 9.95 18.12
CA GLU A 89 -16.04 10.12 18.42
C GLU A 89 -15.23 8.88 18.05
N GLN A 90 -15.74 7.69 18.35
CA GLN A 90 -15.10 6.45 17.91
C GLN A 90 -15.04 6.34 16.38
N GLN A 91 -16.09 6.74 15.68
CA GLN A 91 -16.13 6.74 14.21
C GLN A 91 -15.10 7.71 13.62
N ARG A 92 -14.88 8.87 14.25
CA ARG A 92 -13.81 9.80 13.87
C ARG A 92 -12.43 9.19 14.06
N LEU A 93 -12.18 8.56 15.20
CA LEU A 93 -10.91 7.88 15.48
C LEU A 93 -10.64 6.75 14.48
N ASP A 94 -11.65 5.93 14.20
CA ASP A 94 -11.56 4.84 13.22
C ASP A 94 -11.29 5.38 11.81
N SER A 95 -11.94 6.48 11.43
CA SER A 95 -11.73 7.15 10.15
C SER A 95 -10.33 7.73 10.02
N ALA A 96 -9.80 8.34 11.09
CA ALA A 96 -8.44 8.86 11.14
C ALA A 96 -7.40 7.73 11.04
N ALA A 97 -7.63 6.61 11.75
CA ALA A 97 -6.78 5.43 11.66
C ALA A 97 -6.78 4.82 10.25
N PHE A 98 -7.94 4.76 9.60
CA PHE A 98 -8.06 4.31 8.20
C PHE A 98 -7.29 5.24 7.25
N ALA A 99 -7.42 6.56 7.40
CA ALA A 99 -6.68 7.53 6.59
C ALA A 99 -5.17 7.39 6.77
N ALA A 100 -4.69 7.22 8.02
CA ALA A 100 -3.30 6.96 8.32
C ALA A 100 -2.81 5.64 7.69
N GLY A 101 -3.62 4.59 7.72
CA GLY A 101 -3.32 3.30 7.07
C GLY A 101 -3.18 3.41 5.55
N LEU A 102 -4.03 4.19 4.89
CA LEU A 102 -3.90 4.47 3.45
C LEU A 102 -2.62 5.24 3.13
N GLU A 103 -2.26 6.22 3.94
CA GLU A 103 -1.05 7.02 3.71
C GLU A 103 0.24 6.23 3.96
N ALA A 104 0.24 5.36 4.98
CA ALA A 104 1.32 4.41 5.21
C ALA A 104 1.49 3.44 4.04
N LEU A 105 0.39 2.94 3.45
CA LEU A 105 0.43 2.09 2.27
C LEU A 105 1.01 2.84 1.06
N ARG A 106 0.56 4.07 0.81
CA ARG A 106 1.09 4.91 -0.28
C ARG A 106 2.59 5.15 -0.13
N THR A 107 3.03 5.53 1.06
CA THR A 107 4.45 5.77 1.37
C THR A 107 5.29 4.52 1.14
N ARG A 108 4.79 3.35 1.58
CA ARG A 108 5.46 2.06 1.37
C ARG A 108 5.60 1.73 -0.11
N MET A 109 4.56 1.98 -0.91
CA MET A 109 4.58 1.75 -2.35
C MET A 109 5.50 2.74 -3.08
N ALA A 110 5.52 4.01 -2.67
CA ALA A 110 6.45 5.00 -3.20
C ALA A 110 7.91 4.58 -3.00
N ARG A 111 8.28 4.16 -1.77
CA ARG A 111 9.61 3.62 -1.46
C ARG A 111 9.94 2.33 -2.22
N ALA A 112 8.95 1.49 -2.51
CA ALA A 112 9.14 0.29 -3.32
C ALA A 112 9.43 0.63 -4.80
N ARG A 113 8.73 1.63 -5.35
CA ARG A 113 8.98 2.14 -6.70
C ARG A 113 10.36 2.78 -6.81
N GLU A 114 10.74 3.61 -5.84
CA GLU A 114 12.05 4.25 -5.79
C GLU A 114 13.20 3.24 -5.76
N ARG A 115 13.13 2.22 -4.89
CA ARG A 115 14.15 1.16 -4.84
C ARG A 115 14.27 0.40 -6.16
N ASN A 116 13.15 0.12 -6.84
CA ASN A 116 13.15 -0.55 -8.13
C ASN A 116 13.82 0.33 -9.22
N LEU A 117 13.65 1.66 -9.15
CA LEU A 117 14.35 2.61 -10.03
C LEU A 117 15.85 2.67 -9.73
N LEU A 118 16.25 2.71 -8.45
CA LEU A 118 17.66 2.73 -8.04
C LEU A 118 18.39 1.44 -8.42
N GLU A 119 17.80 0.28 -8.16
CA GLU A 119 18.36 -1.01 -8.59
C GLU A 119 18.54 -1.08 -10.11
N THR A 120 17.62 -0.46 -10.84
CA THR A 120 17.72 -0.34 -12.29
C THR A 120 18.88 0.57 -12.71
N ALA A 121 19.06 1.71 -12.03
CA ALA A 121 20.17 2.64 -12.29
C ALA A 121 21.53 2.00 -11.98
N ASP A 122 21.65 1.26 -10.87
CA ASP A 122 22.87 0.54 -10.48
C ASP A 122 23.21 -0.56 -11.49
N ARG A 123 22.23 -1.33 -11.98
CA ARG A 123 22.47 -2.34 -13.03
C ARG A 123 22.94 -1.71 -14.34
N LEU A 124 22.38 -0.56 -14.74
CA LEU A 124 22.81 0.18 -15.93
C LEU A 124 24.22 0.76 -15.76
N ALA A 125 24.53 1.32 -14.60
CA ALA A 125 25.86 1.84 -14.28
C ALA A 125 26.93 0.74 -14.20
N GLY A 126 26.57 -0.45 -13.71
CA GLY A 126 27.44 -1.63 -13.65
C GLY A 126 27.82 -2.17 -15.03
N LEU A 127 26.89 -2.16 -16.00
CA LEU A 127 27.15 -2.54 -17.39
C LEU A 127 28.09 -1.56 -18.11
N GLY A 128 28.00 -0.26 -17.79
CA GLY A 128 28.93 0.75 -18.31
C GLY A 128 30.37 0.57 -17.83
N ARG A 129 30.58 0.02 -16.63
CA ARG A 129 31.92 -0.24 -16.07
C ARG A 129 32.53 -1.57 -16.50
N SER A 130 31.73 -2.61 -16.81
CA SER A 130 32.28 -3.89 -17.27
C SER A 130 32.74 -3.85 -18.74
N GLY A 131 32.10 -3.04 -19.59
CA GLY A 131 32.49 -2.87 -21.00
C GLY A 131 33.87 -2.21 -21.19
N LEU A 132 34.30 -1.37 -20.25
CA LEU A 132 35.60 -0.68 -20.32
C LEU A 132 36.77 -1.51 -19.76
N ARG A 133 36.53 -2.45 -18.83
CA ARG A 133 37.60 -3.32 -18.29
C ARG A 133 37.98 -4.49 -19.20
N GLY A 134 37.09 -4.89 -20.12
CA GLY A 134 37.37 -5.96 -21.09
C GLY A 134 38.28 -5.54 -22.25
N LEU A 135 38.44 -4.23 -22.50
CA LEU A 135 39.24 -3.70 -23.63
C LEU A 135 40.69 -3.37 -23.28
N THR A 136 41.07 -3.35 -21.99
CA THR A 136 42.44 -3.03 -21.55
C THR A 136 43.29 -4.25 -21.18
N GLY A 137 42.76 -5.48 -21.30
CA GLY A 137 43.42 -6.72 -20.86
C GLY A 137 44.25 -7.48 -21.91
N TRP A 138 44.23 -7.09 -23.20
CA TRP A 138 44.81 -7.87 -24.30
C TRP A 138 46.10 -7.29 -24.90
N ARG A 139 46.89 -6.54 -24.12
CA ARG A 139 48.19 -5.99 -24.54
C ARG A 139 49.27 -6.21 -23.47
N ARG A 140 49.55 -7.47 -23.13
CA ARG A 140 50.76 -7.88 -22.41
C ARG A 140 50.90 -9.38 -22.61
N ASP A 141 51.63 -9.76 -23.66
CA ASP A 141 52.33 -11.05 -23.84
C ASP A 141 52.78 -11.17 -25.30
N LEU A 142 53.84 -10.45 -25.67
CA LEU A 142 54.59 -10.67 -26.92
C LEU A 142 56.07 -10.26 -26.79
N LEU A 143 56.68 -10.39 -25.61
CA LEU A 143 58.12 -10.24 -25.41
C LEU A 143 58.61 -11.14 -24.27
N GLU A 144 58.65 -12.46 -24.52
CA GLU A 144 59.69 -13.38 -24.04
C GLU A 144 59.88 -14.49 -25.08
#